data_AF-A0A951UZD6-F1
#
_entry.id   AF-A0A951UZD6-F1
#
_cell.length_a   1.000
_cell.length_b   1.000
_cell.length_c   1.000
_cell.angle_alpha   90.00
_cell.angle_beta   90.00
_cell.angle_gamma   90.00
#
_symmetry.space_group_name_H-M   'P 1'
#
loop_
_entity.id
_entity.type
_entity.pdbx_description
1 polymer ?
#
loop_
_entity_poly.entity_id
_entity_poly.type
_entity_poly.pdbx_seq_one_letter_code
_entity_poly.pdbx_strand_id
1 'polypeptide(L)' 'MINYKEFDSSMIEEIKDIYKKESWNAYLKDDEKLIRAFDNSLYIMGAFDNCKLVSFI' A
#
# COMPACT_ATOMS: atom_id res chain seq x y z
N MET A 1 3.46 -17.80 5.86
CA MET A 1 4.24 -17.13 6.93
C MET A 1 4.34 -15.68 6.52
N ILE A 2 4.01 -14.75 7.41
CA ILE A 2 4.06 -13.32 7.06
C ILE A 2 5.50 -12.82 7.12
N ASN A 3 5.96 -12.21 6.03
CA ASN A 3 7.24 -11.53 5.93
C ASN A 3 7.01 -10.03 5.96
N TYR A 4 7.79 -9.32 6.76
CA TYR A 4 7.73 -7.86 6.85
C TYR A 4 8.92 -7.26 6.12
N LYS A 5 8.67 -6.31 5.23
CA LYS A 5 9.70 -5.57 4.52
C LYS A 5 9.20 -4.20 4.08
N GLU A 6 10.12 -3.27 3.90
CA GLU A 6 9.84 -1.99 3.28
C GLU A 6 9.42 -2.18 1.82
N PHE A 7 8.60 -1.25 1.35
CA PHE A 7 8.15 -1.15 -0.02
C PHE A 7 7.78 0.30 -0.32
N ASP A 8 7.43 0.58 -1.58
CA ASP A 8 7.18 1.94 -2.04
C ASP A 8 5.93 2.02 -2.93
N SER A 9 5.71 3.21 -3.50
CA SER A 9 4.58 3.53 -4.38
C SER A 9 4.53 2.70 -5.68
N SER A 10 5.55 1.89 -6.00
CA SER A 10 5.50 0.98 -7.15
C SER A 10 4.42 -0.11 -7.04
N MET A 11 3.92 -0.40 -5.83
CA MET A 11 2.85 -1.38 -5.56
C MET A 11 1.46 -0.74 -5.43
N ILE A 12 1.21 0.36 -6.15
CA ILE A 12 -0.02 1.17 -5.98
C ILE A 12 -1.31 0.39 -6.23
N GLU A 13 -1.32 -0.56 -7.16
CA GLU A 13 -2.52 -1.35 -7.45
C GLU A 13 -2.85 -2.31 -6.28
N GLU A 14 -1.85 -2.95 -5.68
CA GLU A 14 -2.02 -3.77 -4.48
C GLU A 14 -2.48 -2.94 -3.27
N ILE A 15 -1.94 -1.72 -3.10
CA ILE A 15 -2.39 -0.78 -2.07
C ILE A 15 -3.87 -0.43 -2.27
N LYS A 16 -4.26 -0.09 -3.51
CA LYS A 16 -5.66 0.24 -3.86
C LYS A 16 -6.60 -0.92 -3.62
N ASP A 17 -6.17 -2.15 -3.87
CA ASP A 17 -6.98 -3.34 -3.61
C ASP A 17 -7.20 -3.58 -2.11
N ILE A 18 -6.19 -3.32 -1.27
CA ILE A 18 -6.35 -3.32 0.19
C ILE A 18 -7.33 -2.23 0.63
N TYR A 19 -7.17 -1.00 0.12
CA TYR A 19 -8.08 0.11 0.41
C TYR A 19 -9.53 -0.21 0.04
N LYS A 20 -9.78 -0.74 -1.17
CA LYS A 20 -11.12 -1.17 -1.60
C LYS A 20 -11.69 -2.24 -0.67
N LYS A 21 -10.90 -3.25 -0.32
CA LYS A 21 -11.32 -4.36 0.55
C LYS A 21 -11.75 -3.85 1.94
N GLU A 22 -11.01 -2.91 2.49
CA GLU A 22 -11.29 -2.31 3.81
C GLU A 22 -12.28 -1.12 3.73
N SER A 23 -12.94 -0.92 2.59
CA SER A 23 -13.87 0.20 2.34
C SER A 23 -13.24 1.59 2.56
N TRP A 24 -11.92 1.69 2.45
CA TRP A 24 -11.17 2.93 2.54
C TRP A 24 -11.16 3.63 1.17
N ASN A 25 -12.09 4.57 0.99
CA ASN A 25 -12.30 5.21 -0.31
C ASN A 25 -11.32 6.35 -0.63
N ALA A 26 -10.45 6.72 0.31
CA ALA A 26 -9.49 7.79 0.06
C ALA A 26 -8.50 7.37 -1.03
N TYR A 27 -8.08 8.32 -1.86
CA TYR A 27 -7.09 8.15 -2.92
C TYR A 27 -7.49 7.23 -4.08
N LEU A 28 -8.56 6.43 -3.99
CA LEU A 28 -8.99 5.49 -5.05
C LEU A 28 -9.35 6.13 -6.40
N LYS A 29 -9.49 7.45 -6.46
CA LYS A 29 -9.80 8.22 -7.67
C LYS A 29 -8.63 9.09 -8.15
N ASP A 30 -7.51 9.07 -7.44
CA ASP A 30 -6.38 9.97 -7.65
C ASP A 30 -5.07 9.27 -7.28
N ASP A 31 -4.53 8.53 -8.26
CA ASP A 31 -3.31 7.74 -8.08
C ASP A 31 -2.10 8.63 -7.81
N GLU A 32 -1.99 9.79 -8.47
CA GLU A 32 -0.88 10.72 -8.23
C GLU A 32 -0.83 11.19 -6.78
N LYS A 33 -2.00 11.48 -6.19
CA LYS A 33 -2.10 11.86 -4.78
C LYS A 33 -1.69 10.72 -3.86
N LEU A 34 -2.00 9.47 -4.21
CA LEU A 34 -1.57 8.30 -3.44
C LEU A 34 -0.05 8.10 -3.52
N ILE A 35 0.51 8.14 -4.73
CA ILE A 35 1.96 8.04 -4.96
C ILE A 35 2.69 9.10 -4.14
N ARG A 36 2.24 10.36 -4.24
CA ARG A 36 2.85 11.47 -3.49
C ARG A 36 2.77 11.27 -1.98
N ALA A 37 1.68 10.71 -1.47
CA ALA A 37 1.56 10.42 -0.04
C ALA A 37 2.60 9.37 0.39
N PHE A 38 2.76 8.30 -0.38
CA PHE A 38 3.76 7.26 -0.11
C PHE A 38 5.20 7.78 -0.22
N ASP A 39 5.52 8.51 -1.30
CA ASP A 39 6.86 9.05 -1.53
C ASP A 39 7.30 10.08 -0.48
N ASN A 40 6.35 10.68 0.25
CA ASN A 40 6.60 11.64 1.33
C ASN A 40 6.32 11.07 2.73
N SER A 41 6.03 9.78 2.85
CA SER A 41 5.90 9.12 4.16
C SER A 41 7.28 8.95 4.81
N LEU A 42 7.33 9.08 6.12
CA LEU A 42 8.58 8.88 6.88
C LEU A 42 9.07 7.44 6.84
N TYR A 43 8.13 6.51 6.77
CA TYR A 43 8.38 5.08 6.80
C TYR A 43 7.18 4.33 6.29
N ILE A 44 7.40 3.21 5.59
CA ILE A 44 6.34 2.32 5.11
C ILE A 44 6.81 0.88 5.26
N MET A 45 6.01 0.06 5.92
CA MET A 45 6.28 -1.37 6.11
C MET A 45 5.12 -2.20 5.60
N GLY A 46 5.40 -3.13 4.69
CA GLY A 46 4.40 -4.08 4.18
C GLY A 46 4.45 -5.42 4.92
N ALA A 47 3.28 -6.01 5.14
CA ALA A 47 3.11 -7.40 5.54
C ALA A 47 2.81 -8.24 4.29
N PHE A 48 3.66 -9.23 4.02
CA PHE A 48 3.58 -10.05 2.83
C PHE A 48 3.31 -11.51 3.17
N ASP A 49 2.26 -12.10 2.59
CA ASP A 49 2.07 -13.55 2.58
C ASP A 49 2.63 -14.10 1.26
N ASN A 50 3.76 -14.81 1.34
CA ASN A 50 4.62 -15.13 0.20
C ASN A 50 5.07 -13.85 -0.54
N CYS A 51 4.61 -13.64 -1.78
CA CYS A 51 4.91 -12.46 -2.59
C CYS A 51 3.77 -11.44 -2.62
N LYS A 52 2.66 -11.67 -1.91
CA LYS A 52 1.47 -10.82 -1.96
C LYS A 52 1.45 -9.86 -0.77
N LEU A 53 1.34 -8.56 -1.05
CA LEU A 53 1.06 -7.55 -0.02
C LEU A 53 -0.36 -7.79 0.53
N VAL A 54 -0.48 -8.01 1.84
CA VAL A 54 -1.77 -8.27 2.51
C VAL A 54 -2.19 -7.17 3.48
N SER A 55 -1.24 -6.36 3.95
CA SER A 55 -1.44 -5.21 4.83
C SER A 55 -0.18 -4.34 4.85
N PHE A 56 -0.26 -3.11 5.36
CA PHE A 56 0.89 -2.23 5.57
C PHE A 56 0.62 -1.20 6.67
N ILE A 57 1.67 -0.53 7.12
CA ILE A 57 1.63 0.66 7.99
C ILE A 57 2.58 1.74 7.49
#